data_AF-W0I1N7-F1
#
_entry.id   AF-W0I1N7-F1
#
_cell.length_a   1.000
_cell.length_b   1.000
_cell.length_c   1.000
_cell.angle_alpha   90.00
_cell.angle_beta   90.00
_cell.angle_gamma   90.00
#
_symmetry.space_group_name_H-M   'P 1'
#
loop_
_entity.id
_entity.type
_entity.pdbx_description
1 polymer ?
#
loop_
_entity_poly.entity_id
_entity_poly.type
_entity_poly.pdbx_seq_one_letter_code
_entity_poly.pdbx_strand_id
1 'polypeptide(L)'
;MNRIERAVLDVLKKVSEHRGLYERNEEAVKQHLIGEIFQALGWEWDNPKEVRPEERTEEGRADYALILNDRVVAFVEAKNLSVNVLKKDKPLRQLGRYCFNHGVKYGILTNGILWVVIKAFEEGSRLEDRIILSVDVENEPIERTVLKLSLLSKSKIEKLERFTTLLRALEFSFDELKKEGISERKLIEFLTASKKRLLTLDKIKGNEFPKALYVYDDGWKMVPLVERSIKGVLLSLLLYLSERSEGEEKAQIKKAYAYLKEIPIDTEKILRLLREIERDKGIRVGIEI
;
A
#
# COMPACT_ATOMS: atom_id res chain seq x y z
N MET A 1 -9.60 -2.25 -6.82
CA MET A 1 -8.23 -1.81 -7.20
C MET A 1 -8.03 -0.40 -6.68
N ASN A 2 -6.98 -0.19 -5.88
CA ASN A 2 -6.62 1.12 -5.33
C ASN A 2 -6.25 2.10 -6.47
N ARG A 3 -6.51 3.41 -6.32
CA ARG A 3 -6.11 4.43 -7.32
C ARG A 3 -4.61 4.42 -7.60
N ILE A 4 -3.78 4.25 -6.58
CA ILE A 4 -2.32 4.18 -6.71
C ILE A 4 -1.90 2.91 -7.45
N GLU A 5 -2.52 1.78 -7.13
CA GLU A 5 -2.29 0.51 -7.82
C GLU A 5 -2.62 0.59 -9.30
N ARG A 6 -3.76 1.21 -9.66
CA ARG A 6 -4.11 1.48 -11.06
C ARG A 6 -3.04 2.31 -11.76
N ALA A 7 -2.63 3.41 -11.16
CA ALA A 7 -1.64 4.31 -11.75
C ALA A 7 -0.28 3.63 -11.95
N VAL A 8 0.14 2.77 -11.00
CA VAL A 8 1.36 1.97 -11.15
C VAL A 8 1.25 1.03 -12.35
N LEU A 9 0.13 0.31 -12.49
CA LEU A 9 -0.09 -0.60 -13.62
C LEU A 9 -0.13 0.15 -14.96
N ASP A 10 -0.75 1.33 -15.00
CA ASP A 10 -0.81 2.18 -16.19
C ASP A 10 0.57 2.73 -16.57
N VAL A 11 1.39 3.13 -15.59
CA VAL A 11 2.79 3.53 -15.79
C VAL A 11 3.62 2.38 -16.37
N LEU A 12 3.52 1.18 -15.79
CA LEU A 12 4.22 -0.01 -16.28
C LEU A 12 3.82 -0.34 -17.72
N LYS A 13 2.52 -0.27 -18.04
CA LYS A 13 2.01 -0.47 -19.39
C LYS A 13 2.59 0.54 -20.37
N LYS A 14 2.52 1.84 -20.05
CA LYS A 14 3.10 2.92 -20.87
C LYS A 14 4.58 2.68 -21.13
N VAL A 15 5.34 2.33 -20.09
CA VAL A 15 6.79 2.07 -20.22
C VAL A 15 7.05 0.86 -21.10
N SER A 16 6.29 -0.23 -20.97
CA SER A 16 6.41 -1.40 -21.84
C SER A 16 6.15 -1.06 -23.32
N GLU A 17 5.09 -0.30 -23.60
CA GLU A 17 4.67 0.06 -24.97
C GLU A 17 5.57 1.12 -25.62
N HIS A 18 6.16 2.02 -24.82
CA HIS A 18 6.83 3.22 -25.32
C HIS A 18 8.20 3.52 -24.66
N ARG A 19 8.92 2.51 -24.16
CA ARG A 19 10.20 2.66 -23.45
C ARG A 19 11.19 3.63 -24.12
N GLY A 20 11.38 3.49 -25.44
CA GLY A 20 12.33 4.30 -26.20
C GLY A 20 12.00 5.80 -26.24
N LEU A 21 10.73 6.19 -26.06
CA LEU A 21 10.31 7.58 -25.89
C LEU A 21 10.79 8.10 -24.52
N TYR A 22 10.51 7.37 -23.45
CA TYR A 22 10.82 7.78 -22.09
C TYR A 22 12.32 7.80 -21.78
N GLU A 23 13.10 6.93 -22.44
CA GLU A 23 14.55 6.94 -22.32
C GLU A 23 15.20 8.20 -22.92
N ARG A 24 14.55 8.81 -23.92
CA ARG A 24 15.09 9.97 -24.65
C ARG A 24 14.44 11.30 -24.26
N ASN A 25 13.24 11.26 -23.68
CA ASN A 25 12.43 12.45 -23.43
C ASN A 25 12.04 12.56 -21.95
N GLU A 26 12.78 13.40 -21.21
CA GLU A 26 12.51 13.72 -19.80
C GLU A 26 11.13 14.39 -19.61
N GLU A 27 10.67 15.18 -20.60
CA GLU A 27 9.37 15.84 -20.54
C GLU A 27 8.21 14.84 -20.69
N ALA A 28 8.38 13.81 -21.53
CA ALA A 28 7.42 12.71 -21.63
C ALA A 28 7.34 11.92 -20.31
N VAL A 29 8.47 11.72 -19.62
CA VAL A 29 8.47 11.10 -18.28
C VAL A 29 7.69 11.93 -17.28
N LYS A 30 7.93 13.25 -17.26
CA LYS A 30 7.22 14.21 -16.41
C LYS A 30 5.71 14.17 -16.60
N GLN A 31 5.25 14.27 -17.85
CA GLN A 31 3.83 14.38 -18.15
C GLN A 31 3.11 13.03 -18.04
N HIS A 32 3.68 11.96 -18.60
CA HIS A 32 2.94 10.70 -18.75
C HIS A 32 3.13 9.73 -17.58
N LEU A 33 4.28 9.77 -16.91
CA LEU A 33 4.61 8.82 -15.84
C LEU A 33 4.48 9.47 -14.46
N ILE A 34 5.20 10.58 -14.23
CA ILE A 34 5.19 11.28 -12.94
C ILE A 34 3.81 11.90 -12.69
N GLY A 35 3.21 12.55 -13.69
CA GLY A 35 1.86 13.13 -13.60
C GLY A 35 0.79 12.11 -13.20
N GLU A 36 0.82 10.91 -13.78
CA GLU A 36 -0.10 9.81 -13.45
C GLU A 36 -0.02 9.43 -11.96
N ILE A 37 1.22 9.28 -11.45
CA ILE A 37 1.46 8.97 -10.04
C ILE A 37 1.04 10.13 -9.14
N PHE A 38 1.35 11.38 -9.49
CA PHE A 38 0.95 12.56 -8.71
C PHE A 38 -0.56 12.65 -8.53
N GLN A 39 -1.32 12.48 -9.62
CA GLN A 39 -2.77 12.45 -9.56
C GLN A 39 -3.26 11.35 -8.61
N ALA A 40 -2.69 10.14 -8.70
CA ALA A 40 -3.06 9.03 -7.84
C ALA A 40 -2.73 9.24 -6.36
N LEU A 41 -1.66 10.00 -6.08
CA LEU A 41 -1.24 10.43 -4.75
C LEU A 41 -2.07 11.59 -4.17
N GLY A 42 -3.01 12.12 -4.95
CA GLY A 42 -3.89 13.21 -4.54
C GLY A 42 -3.25 14.59 -4.66
N TRP A 43 -2.22 14.72 -5.48
CA TRP A 43 -1.67 16.02 -5.89
C TRP A 43 -2.39 16.50 -7.15
N GLU A 44 -2.96 17.70 -7.10
CA GLU A 44 -3.52 18.35 -8.28
C GLU A 44 -2.39 18.94 -9.13
N TRP A 45 -1.93 18.18 -10.11
CA TRP A 45 -0.73 18.51 -10.91
C TRP A 45 -0.85 19.79 -11.73
N ASP A 46 -2.07 20.21 -12.04
CA ASP A 46 -2.44 21.43 -12.77
C ASP A 46 -2.81 22.60 -11.85
N ASN A 47 -2.79 22.40 -10.53
CA ASN A 47 -3.04 23.43 -9.54
C ASN A 47 -1.71 24.00 -9.01
N PRO A 48 -1.34 25.25 -9.36
CA PRO A 48 -0.06 25.84 -8.94
C PRO A 48 0.05 26.10 -7.42
N LYS A 49 -1.05 25.96 -6.67
CA LYS A 49 -1.04 25.98 -5.20
C LYS A 49 -0.66 24.63 -4.58
N GLU A 50 -0.59 23.57 -5.38
CA GLU A 50 -0.25 22.22 -4.93
C GLU A 50 0.97 21.66 -5.64
N VAL A 51 1.04 21.82 -6.96
CA VAL A 51 2.17 21.40 -7.78
C VAL A 51 2.57 22.59 -8.65
N ARG A 52 3.69 23.22 -8.28
CA ARG A 52 4.20 24.37 -9.01
C ARG A 52 5.43 23.96 -9.83
N PRO A 53 5.42 24.13 -11.17
CA PRO A 53 6.65 24.07 -11.95
C PRO A 53 7.59 25.19 -11.49
N GLU A 54 8.85 24.88 -11.18
CA GLU A 54 9.79 25.90 -10.71
C GLU A 54 10.77 26.33 -11.80
N GLU A 55 11.12 27.62 -11.81
CA GLU A 55 12.10 28.17 -12.75
C GLU A 55 13.53 27.87 -12.29
N ARG A 56 14.40 27.62 -13.26
CA ARG A 56 15.82 27.31 -13.02
C ARG A 56 16.50 28.51 -12.35
N THR A 57 17.19 28.25 -11.24
CA THR A 57 18.05 29.24 -10.59
C THR A 57 19.51 28.85 -10.73
N GLU A 58 20.44 29.77 -10.45
CA GLU A 58 21.87 29.47 -10.40
C GLU A 58 22.23 28.51 -9.25
N GLU A 59 21.37 28.41 -8.23
CA GLU A 59 21.62 27.63 -7.00
C GLU A 59 21.17 26.17 -7.08
N GLY A 60 20.25 25.85 -7.98
CA GLY A 60 19.72 24.49 -8.14
C GLY A 60 18.54 24.39 -9.11
N ARG A 61 18.10 23.14 -9.32
CA ARG A 61 17.05 22.75 -10.24
C ARG A 61 16.08 21.82 -9.52
N ALA A 62 14.80 22.17 -9.56
CA ALA A 62 13.69 21.27 -9.34
C ALA A 62 12.72 21.44 -10.50
N ASP A 63 12.13 20.36 -10.98
CA ASP A 63 11.10 20.42 -12.01
C ASP A 63 9.72 20.72 -11.39
N TYR A 64 9.50 20.31 -10.12
CA TYR A 64 8.28 20.61 -9.37
C TYR A 64 8.55 20.95 -7.90
N ALA A 65 7.75 21.86 -7.36
CA ALA A 65 7.56 22.07 -5.93
C ALA A 65 6.20 21.51 -5.51
N LEU A 66 6.18 20.61 -4.51
CA LEU A 66 4.96 20.12 -3.88
C LEU A 66 4.61 21.02 -2.70
N ILE A 67 3.41 21.59 -2.72
CA ILE A 67 2.95 22.62 -1.78
C ILE A 67 1.77 22.08 -0.96
N LEU A 68 1.90 22.12 0.36
CA LEU A 68 0.86 21.70 1.29
C LEU A 68 0.73 22.75 2.39
N ASN A 69 -0.50 23.23 2.62
CA ASN A 69 -0.79 24.30 3.60
C ASN A 69 0.10 25.54 3.37
N ASP A 70 0.15 26.01 2.12
CA ASP A 70 0.93 27.17 1.67
C ASP A 70 2.46 27.08 1.89
N ARG A 71 2.98 25.86 2.12
CA ARG A 71 4.42 25.61 2.31
C ARG A 71 4.91 24.56 1.34
N VAL A 72 6.09 24.77 0.78
CA VAL A 72 6.76 23.75 -0.04
C VAL A 72 7.26 22.63 0.88
N VAL A 73 6.70 21.43 0.71
CA VAL A 73 7.05 20.25 1.52
C VAL A 73 8.11 19.38 0.86
N ALA A 74 8.20 19.41 -0.47
CA ALA A 74 9.21 18.68 -1.22
C ALA A 74 9.51 19.34 -2.56
N PHE A 75 10.76 19.22 -3.00
CA PHE A 75 11.15 19.45 -4.39
C PHE A 75 11.29 18.13 -5.14
N VAL A 76 10.89 18.12 -6.41
CA VAL A 76 10.96 16.95 -7.28
C VAL A 76 11.80 17.28 -8.50
N GLU A 77 12.84 16.48 -8.74
CA GLU A 77 13.69 16.55 -9.93
C GLU A 77 13.44 15.29 -10.77
N ALA A 78 13.05 15.49 -12.03
CA ALA A 78 12.83 14.42 -12.97
C ALA A 78 14.08 14.14 -13.81
N LYS A 79 14.18 12.91 -14.30
CA LYS A 79 15.16 12.46 -15.29
C LYS A 79 14.43 11.63 -16.35
N ASN A 80 15.04 11.50 -17.52
CA ASN A 80 14.57 10.52 -18.49
C ASN A 80 14.77 9.08 -17.94
N LEU A 81 14.05 8.12 -18.50
CA LEU A 81 14.00 6.74 -18.00
C LEU A 81 15.37 6.02 -18.04
N SER A 82 16.27 6.42 -18.95
CA SER A 82 17.60 5.81 -19.08
C SER A 82 18.52 6.10 -17.88
N VAL A 83 18.20 7.12 -17.09
CA VAL A 83 19.00 7.52 -15.93
C VAL A 83 18.63 6.66 -14.72
N ASN A 84 19.58 5.86 -14.25
CA ASN A 84 19.44 5.19 -12.96
C ASN A 84 19.65 6.18 -11.80
N VAL A 85 18.55 6.68 -11.22
CA VAL A 85 18.57 7.68 -10.15
C VAL A 85 19.07 7.14 -8.79
N LEU A 86 19.06 5.83 -8.56
CA LEU A 86 19.58 5.21 -7.33
C LEU A 86 21.10 5.34 -7.19
N LYS A 87 21.81 5.48 -8.31
CA LYS A 87 23.29 5.54 -8.36
C LYS A 87 23.83 6.95 -8.60
N LYS A 88 23.04 7.98 -8.32
CA LYS A 88 23.31 9.37 -8.73
C LYS A 88 23.56 10.30 -7.54
N ASP A 89 24.69 10.10 -6.88
CA ASP A 89 25.11 10.92 -5.73
C ASP A 89 25.17 12.42 -6.05
N LYS A 90 25.65 12.81 -7.23
CA LYS A 90 25.79 14.22 -7.59
C LYS A 90 24.43 14.94 -7.68
N PRO A 91 23.45 14.47 -8.50
CA PRO A 91 22.09 15.02 -8.50
C PRO A 91 21.43 15.02 -7.12
N LEU A 92 21.55 13.94 -6.34
CA LEU A 92 20.99 13.88 -5.00
C LEU A 92 21.63 14.92 -4.06
N ARG A 93 22.96 15.11 -4.09
CA ARG A 93 23.63 16.17 -3.32
C ARG A 93 23.17 17.57 -3.73
N GLN A 94 23.03 17.82 -5.02
CA GLN A 94 22.54 19.11 -5.53
C GLN A 94 21.11 19.37 -5.07
N LEU A 95 20.22 18.39 -5.22
CA LEU A 95 18.83 18.49 -4.78
C LEU A 95 18.75 18.71 -3.26
N GLY A 96 19.52 17.96 -2.48
CA GLY A 96 19.57 18.12 -1.02
C GLY A 96 20.05 19.51 -0.58
N ARG A 97 21.08 20.06 -1.26
CA ARG A 97 21.55 21.43 -1.01
C ARG A 97 20.50 22.46 -1.38
N TYR A 98 19.84 22.29 -2.52
CA TYR A 98 18.77 23.18 -2.97
C TYR A 98 17.60 23.19 -1.96
N CYS A 99 17.17 22.01 -1.50
CA CYS A 99 16.16 21.88 -0.45
C CYS A 99 16.58 22.61 0.84
N PHE A 100 17.82 22.39 1.29
CA PHE A 100 18.35 23.03 2.50
C PHE A 100 18.34 24.56 2.41
N ASN A 101 18.83 25.12 1.30
CA ASN A 101 18.87 26.58 1.07
C ASN A 101 17.48 27.23 1.10
N HIS A 102 16.43 26.49 0.73
CA HIS A 102 15.05 26.98 0.65
C HIS A 102 14.19 26.55 1.85
N GLY A 103 14.77 25.93 2.88
CA GLY A 103 14.02 25.45 4.04
C GLY A 103 13.03 24.32 3.71
N VAL A 104 13.21 23.62 2.59
CA VAL A 104 12.36 22.52 2.15
C VAL A 104 12.89 21.21 2.72
N LYS A 105 11.98 20.37 3.23
CA LYS A 105 12.37 19.21 4.04
C LYS A 105 12.89 18.03 3.20
N TYR A 106 12.26 17.80 2.04
CA TYR A 106 12.50 16.61 1.24
C TYR A 106 12.87 16.96 -0.21
N GLY A 107 13.82 16.21 -0.75
CA GLY A 107 14.12 16.16 -2.18
C GLY A 107 13.70 14.80 -2.75
N ILE A 108 13.04 14.80 -3.89
CA ILE A 108 12.60 13.59 -4.61
C ILE A 108 13.27 13.56 -5.98
N LEU A 109 14.08 12.56 -6.25
CA LEU A 109 14.69 12.33 -7.56
C LEU A 109 14.01 11.12 -8.21
N THR A 110 13.49 11.29 -9.44
CA THR A 110 12.75 10.22 -10.11
C THR A 110 12.97 10.21 -11.63
N ASN A 111 12.82 9.03 -12.24
CA ASN A 111 12.70 8.87 -13.69
C ASN A 111 11.33 8.26 -14.11
N GLY A 112 10.33 8.37 -13.24
CA GLY A 112 9.00 7.76 -13.40
C GLY A 112 8.89 6.32 -12.89
N ILE A 113 9.95 5.52 -13.00
CA ILE A 113 10.00 4.13 -12.50
C ILE A 113 10.74 4.02 -11.18
N LEU A 114 11.88 4.69 -11.07
CA LEU A 114 12.67 4.75 -9.84
C LEU A 114 12.35 6.06 -9.11
N TRP A 115 12.14 5.98 -7.80
CA TRP A 115 11.86 7.12 -6.94
C TRP A 115 12.78 7.08 -5.73
N VAL A 116 13.51 8.16 -5.48
CA VAL A 116 14.43 8.29 -4.34
C VAL A 116 14.08 9.54 -3.57
N VAL A 117 13.84 9.40 -2.26
CA VAL A 117 13.58 10.52 -1.37
C VAL A 117 14.74 10.71 -0.43
N ILE A 118 15.24 11.93 -0.38
CA ILE A 118 16.29 12.37 0.53
C ILE A 118 15.77 13.43 1.49
N LYS A 119 16.30 13.41 2.70
CA LYS A 119 16.16 14.50 3.67
C LYS A 119 17.17 15.60 3.34
N ALA A 120 16.72 16.86 3.36
CA ALA A 120 17.57 18.00 3.05
C ALA A 120 18.78 18.12 4.00
N PHE A 121 18.56 17.85 5.29
CA PHE A 121 19.58 17.95 6.32
C PHE A 121 19.35 16.96 7.46
N GLU A 122 20.43 16.35 7.94
CA GLU A 122 20.46 15.53 9.15
C GLU A 122 21.87 15.60 9.73
N GLU A 123 21.98 15.91 11.01
CA GLU A 123 23.25 16.14 11.67
C GLU A 123 24.10 14.86 11.72
N GLY A 124 25.40 14.99 11.45
CA GLY A 124 26.33 13.86 11.49
C GLY A 124 26.10 12.77 10.43
N SER A 125 25.22 13.00 9.45
CA SER A 125 24.83 12.02 8.44
C SER A 125 25.59 12.19 7.11
N ARG A 126 25.74 11.09 6.37
CA ARG A 126 26.19 11.10 4.97
C ARG A 126 24.98 11.24 4.03
N LEU A 127 25.22 11.26 2.71
CA LEU A 127 24.09 11.34 1.77
C LEU A 127 23.24 10.07 1.86
N GLU A 128 23.89 8.93 1.98
CA GLU A 128 23.27 7.61 1.94
C GLU A 128 22.34 7.42 3.14
N ASP A 129 22.74 7.92 4.30
CA ASP A 129 21.93 7.93 5.53
C ASP A 129 20.66 8.79 5.38
N ARG A 130 20.77 9.88 4.61
CA ARG A 130 19.65 10.80 4.33
C ARG A 130 18.67 10.27 3.30
N ILE A 131 18.95 9.17 2.62
CA ILE A 131 17.98 8.50 1.74
C ILE A 131 16.97 7.77 2.64
N ILE A 132 15.75 8.29 2.72
CA ILE A 132 14.70 7.76 3.62
C ILE A 132 13.72 6.84 2.91
N LEU A 133 13.59 6.93 1.58
CA LEU A 133 12.73 6.06 0.79
C LEU A 133 13.32 5.81 -0.58
N SER A 134 13.26 4.57 -1.05
CA SER A 134 13.51 4.19 -2.44
C SER A 134 12.39 3.27 -2.92
N VAL A 135 11.91 3.51 -4.13
CA VAL A 135 10.91 2.67 -4.80
C VAL A 135 11.39 2.34 -6.19
N ASP A 136 11.40 1.06 -6.53
CA ASP A 136 11.57 0.57 -7.89
C ASP A 136 10.25 -0.02 -8.39
N VAL A 137 9.52 0.78 -9.17
CA VAL A 137 8.18 0.43 -9.67
C VAL A 137 8.20 -0.80 -10.59
N GLU A 138 9.32 -1.07 -11.26
CA GLU A 138 9.44 -2.14 -12.24
C GLU A 138 9.90 -3.46 -11.61
N ASN A 139 10.77 -3.40 -10.60
CA ASN A 139 11.41 -4.60 -10.02
C ASN A 139 10.88 -4.98 -8.62
N GLU A 140 10.13 -4.13 -7.93
CA GLU A 140 9.50 -4.48 -6.64
C GLU A 140 8.09 -5.08 -6.82
N PRO A 141 7.65 -5.98 -5.92
CA PRO A 141 6.27 -6.43 -5.86
C PRO A 141 5.28 -5.26 -5.79
N ILE A 142 4.15 -5.38 -6.49
CA ILE A 142 3.17 -4.31 -6.64
C ILE A 142 2.67 -3.77 -5.29
N GLU A 143 2.47 -4.65 -4.32
CA GLU A 143 1.99 -4.28 -2.97
C GLU A 143 3.01 -3.40 -2.24
N ARG A 144 4.31 -3.69 -2.39
CA ARG A 144 5.39 -2.88 -1.81
C ARG A 144 5.49 -1.53 -2.49
N THR A 145 5.46 -1.52 -3.82
CA THR A 145 5.49 -0.30 -4.63
C THR A 145 4.34 0.62 -4.27
N VAL A 146 3.11 0.10 -4.22
CA VAL A 146 1.90 0.86 -3.88
C VAL A 146 1.98 1.42 -2.47
N LEU A 147 2.38 0.61 -1.48
CA LEU A 147 2.51 1.06 -0.09
C LEU A 147 3.54 2.20 0.02
N LYS A 148 4.75 2.01 -0.54
CA LYS A 148 5.84 2.97 -0.48
C LYS A 148 5.50 4.28 -1.19
N LEU A 149 4.97 4.22 -2.42
CA LEU A 149 4.51 5.43 -3.14
C LEU A 149 3.42 6.16 -2.35
N SER A 150 2.49 5.43 -1.71
CA SER A 150 1.42 6.06 -0.93
C SER A 150 1.93 6.98 0.19
N LEU A 151 3.17 6.78 0.67
CA LEU A 151 3.78 7.64 1.69
C LEU A 151 4.08 9.05 1.17
N LEU A 152 4.17 9.22 -0.16
CA LEU A 152 4.34 10.50 -0.84
C LEU A 152 3.01 11.22 -1.10
N SER A 153 1.88 10.63 -0.71
CA SER A 153 0.57 11.28 -0.84
C SER A 153 0.46 12.52 0.03
N LYS A 154 -0.38 13.46 -0.40
CA LYS A 154 -0.68 14.71 0.31
C LYS A 154 -1.01 14.48 1.80
N SER A 155 -1.73 13.39 2.09
CA SER A 155 -2.15 13.01 3.44
C SER A 155 -1.05 12.41 4.34
N LYS A 156 0.07 11.93 3.77
CA LYS A 156 1.11 11.19 4.50
C LYS A 156 2.49 11.85 4.48
N ILE A 157 2.79 12.71 3.50
CA ILE A 157 4.13 13.24 3.27
C ILE A 157 4.73 13.97 4.48
N GLU A 158 3.94 14.67 5.29
CA GLU A 158 4.41 15.33 6.52
C GLU A 158 4.91 14.33 7.59
N LYS A 159 4.41 13.09 7.55
CA LYS A 159 4.77 11.98 8.46
C LYS A 159 5.69 10.96 7.79
N LEU A 160 6.27 11.29 6.63
CA LEU A 160 7.06 10.37 5.81
C LEU A 160 8.16 9.67 6.62
N GLU A 161 8.99 10.43 7.35
CA GLU A 161 10.06 9.88 8.19
C GLU A 161 9.55 8.85 9.19
N ARG A 162 8.43 9.13 9.87
CA ARG A 162 7.83 8.20 10.83
C ARG A 162 7.41 6.90 10.15
N PHE A 163 6.75 6.99 8.99
CA PHE A 163 6.34 5.80 8.25
C PHE A 163 7.54 5.00 7.77
N THR A 164 8.55 5.64 7.20
CA THR A 164 9.76 4.96 6.71
C THR A 164 10.54 4.29 7.83
N THR A 165 10.66 4.92 9.00
CA THR A 165 11.31 4.31 10.18
C THR A 165 10.54 3.09 10.67
N LEU A 166 9.21 3.17 10.77
CA LEU A 166 8.39 2.04 11.21
C LEU A 166 8.42 0.87 10.23
N LEU A 167 8.39 1.14 8.91
CA LEU A 167 8.49 0.10 7.89
C LEU A 167 9.86 -0.59 7.93
N ARG A 168 10.96 0.19 8.01
CA ARG A 168 12.32 -0.37 8.14
C ARG A 168 12.46 -1.23 9.40
N ALA A 169 11.91 -0.78 10.53
CA ALA A 169 11.94 -1.53 11.78
C ALA A 169 11.13 -2.84 11.67
N LEU A 170 9.99 -2.81 11.00
CA LEU A 170 9.18 -4.00 10.73
C LEU A 170 9.93 -5.00 9.84
N GLU A 171 10.48 -4.55 8.72
CA GLU A 171 11.25 -5.38 7.78
C GLU A 171 12.46 -6.02 8.46
N PHE A 172 13.26 -5.21 9.16
CA PHE A 172 14.41 -5.70 9.92
C PHE A 172 14.01 -6.74 10.96
N SER A 173 13.00 -6.43 11.79
CA SER A 173 12.56 -7.35 12.85
C SER A 173 12.00 -8.65 12.28
N PHE A 174 11.29 -8.59 11.16
CA PHE A 174 10.75 -9.77 10.48
C PHE A 174 11.86 -10.68 9.96
N ASP A 175 12.89 -10.11 9.33
CA ASP A 175 14.02 -10.87 8.79
C ASP A 175 14.91 -11.46 9.90
N GLU A 176 15.17 -10.72 10.97
CA GLU A 176 15.94 -11.24 12.11
C GLU A 176 15.21 -12.39 12.81
N LEU A 177 13.90 -12.29 13.03
CA LEU A 177 13.12 -13.39 13.61
C LEU A 177 13.10 -14.64 12.71
N LYS A 178 13.15 -14.47 11.38
CA LYS A 178 13.32 -15.59 10.44
C LYS A 178 14.68 -16.27 10.58
N LYS A 179 15.75 -15.49 10.75
CA LYS A 179 17.11 -16.03 10.99
C LYS A 179 17.21 -16.80 12.31
N GLU A 180 16.46 -16.36 13.33
CA GLU A 180 16.31 -17.05 14.62
C GLU A 180 15.39 -18.29 14.56
N GLY A 181 14.94 -18.70 13.37
CA GLY A 181 14.22 -19.97 13.15
C GLY A 181 12.70 -19.89 13.29
N ILE A 182 12.11 -18.69 13.41
CA ILE A 182 10.65 -18.54 13.40
C ILE A 182 10.18 -18.51 11.94
N SER A 183 9.24 -19.39 11.59
CA SER A 183 8.71 -19.44 10.23
C SER A 183 7.90 -18.21 9.87
N GLU A 184 7.95 -17.82 8.60
CA GLU A 184 7.20 -16.70 8.03
C GLU A 184 5.70 -16.76 8.37
N ARG A 185 5.11 -17.94 8.24
CA ARG A 185 3.71 -18.20 8.60
C ARG A 185 3.40 -17.84 10.06
N LYS A 186 4.27 -18.23 11.01
CA LYS A 186 4.07 -17.94 12.44
C LYS A 186 4.16 -16.43 12.73
N LEU A 187 5.05 -15.72 12.05
CA LEU A 187 5.18 -14.26 12.21
C LEU A 187 3.93 -13.53 11.69
N ILE A 188 3.43 -13.93 10.51
CA ILE A 188 2.19 -13.36 9.98
C ILE A 188 1.02 -13.68 10.91
N GLU A 189 0.91 -14.92 11.40
CA GLU A 189 -0.11 -15.32 12.36
C GLU A 189 -0.02 -14.49 13.65
N PHE A 190 1.19 -14.24 14.17
CA PHE A 190 1.42 -13.39 15.34
C PHE A 190 0.97 -11.94 15.10
N LEU A 191 1.36 -11.34 13.97
CA LEU A 191 1.02 -9.94 13.65
C LEU A 191 -0.47 -9.73 13.39
N THR A 192 -1.15 -10.77 12.88
CA THR A 192 -2.58 -10.70 12.52
C THR A 192 -3.49 -11.36 13.55
N ALA A 193 -2.95 -11.88 14.66
CA ALA A 193 -3.75 -12.46 15.74
C ALA A 193 -4.70 -11.42 16.35
N SER A 194 -5.95 -11.82 16.59
CA SER A 194 -6.91 -10.96 17.29
C SER A 194 -6.50 -10.77 18.75
N LYS A 195 -6.77 -9.58 19.31
CA LYS A 195 -6.62 -9.32 20.76
C LYS A 195 -7.60 -10.15 21.60
N LYS A 196 -8.71 -10.61 21.01
CA LYS A 196 -9.67 -11.51 21.66
C LYS A 196 -9.25 -12.96 21.41
N ARG A 197 -9.59 -13.84 22.36
CA ARG A 197 -9.39 -15.30 22.21
C ARG A 197 -10.36 -15.84 21.17
N LEU A 198 -9.98 -15.71 19.90
CA LEU A 198 -10.74 -16.24 18.76
C LEU A 198 -10.23 -17.63 18.41
N LEU A 199 -11.17 -18.52 18.07
CA LEU A 199 -10.88 -19.78 17.42
C LEU A 199 -11.04 -19.61 15.92
N THR A 200 -9.93 -19.71 15.19
CA THR A 200 -9.88 -19.68 13.73
C THR A 200 -10.35 -21.01 13.13
N LEU A 201 -10.77 -21.05 11.87
CA LEU A 201 -11.39 -22.24 11.24
C LEU A 201 -10.53 -23.51 11.26
N ASP A 202 -9.21 -23.37 11.35
CA ASP A 202 -8.27 -24.49 11.51
C ASP A 202 -8.38 -25.18 12.87
N LYS A 203 -8.95 -24.50 13.87
CA LYS A 203 -9.08 -24.97 15.26
C LYS A 203 -10.51 -25.36 15.64
N ILE A 204 -11.50 -25.04 14.81
CA ILE A 204 -12.92 -25.36 15.02
C ILE A 204 -13.18 -26.82 14.66
N LYS A 205 -13.80 -27.57 15.58
CA LYS A 205 -14.15 -28.99 15.43
C LYS A 205 -15.60 -29.21 14.99
N GLY A 206 -16.44 -28.19 15.10
CA GLY A 206 -17.85 -28.21 14.71
C GLY A 206 -18.84 -28.38 15.87
N ASN A 207 -18.36 -28.61 17.09
CA ASN A 207 -19.19 -28.74 18.30
C ASN A 207 -19.18 -27.49 19.19
N GLU A 208 -18.52 -26.43 18.72
CA GLU A 208 -18.44 -25.15 19.40
C GLU A 208 -19.77 -24.38 19.35
N PHE A 209 -20.01 -23.58 20.39
CA PHE A 209 -21.16 -22.68 20.49
C PHE A 209 -20.69 -21.23 20.30
N PRO A 210 -20.63 -20.72 19.06
CA PRO A 210 -20.09 -19.40 18.79
C PRO A 210 -21.00 -18.31 19.36
N LYS A 211 -20.41 -17.35 20.09
CA LYS A 211 -21.05 -16.14 20.59
C LYS A 211 -21.07 -15.02 19.56
N ALA A 212 -20.00 -14.90 18.78
CA ALA A 212 -19.85 -13.91 17.73
C ALA A 212 -18.93 -14.41 16.62
N LEU A 213 -19.18 -13.93 15.39
CA LEU A 213 -18.29 -14.09 14.25
C LEU A 213 -17.33 -12.89 14.19
N TYR A 214 -16.07 -13.15 13.83
CA TYR A 214 -15.10 -12.14 13.48
C TYR A 214 -14.54 -12.43 12.10
N VAL A 215 -14.45 -11.41 11.26
CA VAL A 215 -13.88 -11.50 9.91
C VAL A 215 -12.67 -10.58 9.85
N TYR A 216 -11.51 -11.14 9.48
CA TYR A 216 -10.31 -10.38 9.18
C TYR A 216 -10.35 -9.93 7.72
N ASP A 217 -10.53 -8.63 7.53
CA ASP A 217 -10.63 -7.94 6.25
C ASP A 217 -10.04 -6.54 6.46
N ASP A 218 -8.72 -6.42 6.28
CA ASP A 218 -7.88 -5.30 6.74
C ASP A 218 -7.98 -5.02 8.26
N GLY A 219 -8.26 -6.08 9.03
CA GLY A 219 -8.46 -6.04 10.47
C GLY A 219 -9.66 -6.88 10.91
N TRP A 220 -9.66 -7.31 12.17
CA TRP A 220 -10.75 -8.10 12.74
C TRP A 220 -12.00 -7.23 12.99
N LYS A 221 -13.08 -7.52 12.27
CA LYS A 221 -14.40 -6.89 12.42
C LYS A 221 -15.37 -7.88 13.05
N MET A 222 -16.09 -7.46 14.08
CA MET A 222 -17.15 -8.27 14.69
C MET A 222 -18.39 -8.26 13.79
N VAL A 223 -18.94 -9.45 13.55
CA VAL A 223 -20.18 -9.67 12.79
C VAL A 223 -21.18 -10.37 13.72
N PRO A 224 -22.34 -9.74 13.99
CA PRO A 224 -23.39 -10.38 14.78
C PRO A 224 -23.85 -11.69 14.13
N LEU A 225 -24.04 -12.72 14.95
CA LEU A 225 -24.53 -14.00 14.46
C LEU A 225 -26.04 -13.97 14.22
N VAL A 226 -26.47 -14.45 13.06
CA VAL A 226 -27.89 -14.74 12.78
C VAL A 226 -28.42 -15.79 13.76
N GLU A 227 -27.61 -16.81 14.07
CA GLU A 227 -27.89 -17.83 15.08
C GLU A 227 -26.59 -18.34 15.72
N ARG A 228 -26.66 -18.83 16.96
CA ARG A 228 -25.49 -19.30 17.73
C ARG A 228 -25.11 -20.74 17.37
N SER A 229 -24.75 -20.96 16.11
CA SER A 229 -24.35 -22.25 15.57
C SER A 229 -23.25 -22.07 14.51
N ILE A 230 -22.58 -23.16 14.12
CA ILE A 230 -21.63 -23.14 13.00
C ILE A 230 -22.32 -22.79 11.67
N LYS A 231 -23.59 -23.20 11.49
CA LYS A 231 -24.41 -22.75 10.36
C LYS A 231 -24.64 -21.24 10.41
N GLY A 232 -24.93 -20.71 11.59
CA GLY A 232 -25.06 -19.28 11.83
C GLY A 232 -23.81 -18.48 11.49
N VAL A 233 -22.62 -19.05 11.73
CA VAL A 233 -21.35 -18.45 11.29
C VAL A 233 -21.30 -18.32 9.77
N LEU A 234 -21.61 -19.38 9.02
CA LEU A 234 -21.65 -19.34 7.55
C LEU A 234 -22.69 -18.34 7.03
N LEU A 235 -23.91 -18.36 7.58
CA LEU A 235 -24.96 -17.43 7.17
C LEU A 235 -24.60 -15.97 7.44
N SER A 236 -23.99 -15.68 8.59
CA SER A 236 -23.56 -14.34 8.96
C SER A 236 -22.39 -13.85 8.09
N LEU A 237 -21.48 -14.76 7.72
CA LEU A 237 -20.39 -14.47 6.78
C LEU A 237 -20.93 -14.12 5.38
N LEU A 238 -21.94 -14.85 4.88
CA LEU A 238 -22.56 -14.54 3.59
C LEU A 238 -23.24 -13.17 3.60
N LEU A 239 -23.92 -12.80 4.69
CA LEU A 239 -24.49 -11.46 4.83
C LEU A 239 -23.39 -10.38 4.83
N TYR A 240 -22.32 -10.59 5.61
CA TYR A 240 -21.16 -9.69 5.66
C TYR A 240 -20.55 -9.45 4.27
N LEU A 241 -20.41 -10.51 3.47
CA LEU A 241 -19.89 -10.44 2.11
C LEU A 241 -20.88 -9.76 1.16
N SER A 242 -22.18 -10.06 1.27
CA SER A 242 -23.21 -9.44 0.44
C SER A 242 -23.28 -7.92 0.59
N GLU A 243 -23.08 -7.41 1.80
CA GLU A 243 -23.01 -5.97 2.06
C GLU A 243 -21.83 -5.29 1.36
N ARG A 244 -20.77 -6.04 1.07
CA ARG A 244 -19.51 -5.58 0.45
C ARG A 244 -19.39 -5.90 -1.03
N SER A 245 -20.35 -6.62 -1.58
CA SER A 245 -20.44 -6.94 -3.01
C SER A 245 -21.49 -6.08 -3.72
N GLU A 246 -21.33 -5.95 -5.03
CA GLU A 246 -22.26 -5.26 -5.93
C GLU A 246 -22.65 -6.15 -7.12
N GLY A 247 -23.67 -5.73 -7.87
CA GLY A 247 -24.09 -6.39 -9.11
C GLY A 247 -24.45 -7.88 -8.95
N GLU A 248 -23.94 -8.69 -9.87
CA GLU A 248 -24.25 -10.11 -9.96
C GLU A 248 -23.74 -10.90 -8.74
N GLU A 249 -22.54 -10.59 -8.24
CA GLU A 249 -21.95 -11.26 -7.08
C GLU A 249 -22.85 -11.10 -5.85
N LYS A 250 -23.32 -9.88 -5.58
CA LYS A 250 -24.26 -9.61 -4.48
C LYS A 250 -25.53 -10.46 -4.60
N ALA A 251 -26.07 -10.58 -5.82
CA ALA A 251 -27.26 -11.37 -6.08
C ALA A 251 -27.01 -12.87 -5.86
N GLN A 252 -25.86 -13.39 -6.30
CA GLN A 252 -25.46 -14.79 -6.09
C GLN A 252 -25.29 -15.10 -4.59
N ILE A 253 -24.61 -14.23 -3.83
CA ILE A 253 -24.43 -14.42 -2.38
C ILE A 253 -25.78 -14.41 -1.65
N LYS A 254 -26.70 -13.51 -2.01
CA LYS A 254 -28.06 -13.48 -1.42
C LYS A 254 -28.86 -14.74 -1.73
N LYS A 255 -28.76 -15.27 -2.96
CA LYS A 255 -29.39 -16.54 -3.33
C LYS A 255 -28.81 -17.70 -2.52
N ALA A 256 -27.49 -17.77 -2.38
CA ALA A 256 -26.81 -18.77 -1.57
C ALA A 256 -27.26 -18.70 -0.10
N TYR A 257 -27.32 -17.50 0.49
CA TYR A 257 -27.83 -17.29 1.84
C TYR A 257 -29.27 -17.83 1.99
N ALA A 258 -30.17 -17.45 1.09
CA ALA A 258 -31.57 -17.88 1.14
C ALA A 258 -31.71 -19.41 1.06
N TYR A 259 -30.94 -20.04 0.16
CA TYR A 259 -30.93 -21.49 0.00
C TYR A 259 -30.37 -22.23 1.23
N LEU A 260 -29.20 -21.82 1.72
CA LEU A 260 -28.52 -22.45 2.85
C LEU A 260 -29.27 -22.25 4.17
N LYS A 261 -30.05 -21.16 4.29
CA LYS A 261 -30.89 -20.91 5.47
C LYS A 261 -31.94 -22.00 5.65
N GLU A 262 -32.63 -22.39 4.60
CA GLU A 262 -33.76 -23.32 4.66
C GLU A 262 -33.35 -24.80 4.71
N ILE A 263 -32.11 -25.12 4.30
CA ILE A 263 -31.67 -26.51 4.13
C ILE A 263 -30.85 -26.99 5.34
N PRO A 264 -31.07 -28.22 5.83
CA PRO A 264 -30.18 -28.85 6.79
C PRO A 264 -28.86 -29.24 6.12
N ILE A 265 -27.74 -28.83 6.71
CA ILE A 265 -26.39 -29.10 6.21
C ILE A 265 -25.55 -29.59 7.37
N ASP A 266 -24.79 -30.65 7.13
CA ASP A 266 -23.86 -31.18 8.12
C ASP A 266 -22.72 -30.20 8.40
N THR A 267 -22.23 -30.23 9.63
CA THR A 267 -21.19 -29.31 10.09
C THR A 267 -19.90 -29.43 9.30
N GLU A 268 -19.55 -30.62 8.81
CA GLU A 268 -18.33 -30.84 8.04
C GLU A 268 -18.37 -30.10 6.70
N LYS A 269 -19.49 -30.19 5.97
CA LYS A 269 -19.73 -29.38 4.76
C LYS A 269 -19.72 -27.89 5.05
N ILE A 270 -20.29 -27.45 6.17
CA ILE A 270 -20.26 -26.03 6.54
C ILE A 270 -18.82 -25.55 6.78
N LEU A 271 -18.02 -26.31 7.52
CA LEU A 271 -16.61 -25.96 7.77
C LEU A 271 -15.79 -25.97 6.47
N ARG A 272 -16.08 -26.88 5.54
CA ARG A 272 -15.47 -26.89 4.21
C ARG A 272 -15.81 -25.63 3.42
N LEU A 273 -17.10 -25.27 3.36
CA LEU A 273 -17.55 -24.05 2.68
C LEU A 273 -16.90 -22.79 3.27
N LEU A 274 -16.82 -22.70 4.60
CA LEU A 274 -16.16 -21.58 5.28
C LEU A 274 -14.68 -21.46 4.89
N ARG A 275 -13.94 -22.58 4.81
CA ARG A 275 -12.54 -22.59 4.37
C ARG A 275 -12.38 -22.24 2.90
N GLU A 276 -13.27 -22.70 2.04
CA GLU A 276 -13.29 -22.33 0.62
C GLU A 276 -13.55 -20.82 0.46
N ILE A 277 -14.48 -20.25 1.24
CA ILE A 277 -14.74 -18.80 1.26
C ILE A 277 -13.53 -18.01 1.79
N GLU A 278 -12.89 -18.42 2.88
CA GLU A 278 -11.66 -17.78 3.38
C GLU A 278 -10.60 -17.66 2.27
N ARG A 279 -10.35 -18.77 1.57
CA ARG A 279 -9.36 -18.83 0.50
C ARG A 279 -9.77 -17.98 -0.70
N ASP A 280 -11.00 -18.14 -1.18
CA ASP A 280 -11.46 -17.50 -2.41
C ASP A 280 -11.66 -15.99 -2.25
N LYS A 281 -11.98 -15.53 -1.02
CA LYS A 281 -12.12 -14.10 -0.70
C LYS A 281 -10.86 -13.47 -0.09
N GLY A 282 -9.83 -14.26 0.21
CA GLY A 282 -8.62 -13.77 0.88
C GLY A 282 -8.88 -13.20 2.29
N ILE A 283 -9.88 -13.73 3.00
CA ILE A 283 -10.26 -13.30 4.36
C ILE A 283 -9.88 -14.36 5.39
N ARG A 284 -9.91 -14.00 6.68
CA ARG A 284 -9.87 -14.99 7.78
C ARG A 284 -11.12 -14.89 8.65
N VAL A 285 -11.58 -16.03 9.14
CA VAL A 285 -12.76 -16.20 9.97
C VAL A 285 -12.33 -16.72 11.32
N GLY A 286 -12.86 -16.07 12.36
CA GLY A 286 -12.68 -16.48 13.75
C GLY A 286 -14.02 -16.45 14.47
N ILE A 287 -14.18 -17.34 15.44
CA ILE A 287 -15.33 -17.33 16.34
C ILE A 287 -14.89 -17.00 17.77
N GLU A 288 -15.71 -16.23 18.46
CA GLU A 288 -15.64 -16.08 19.92
C GLU A 288 -16.52 -17.16 20.55
N ILE A 289 -15.99 -17.87 21.56
CA ILE A 289 -16.69 -18.91 22.30
C ILE A 289 -17.08 -18.43 23.70
#